data_AF-A0A5E7ZUG0-F1
#
_entry.id   AF-A0A5E7ZUG0-F1
#
_cell.length_a   1.000
_cell.length_b   1.000
_cell.length_c   1.000
_cell.angle_alpha   90.00
_cell.angle_beta   90.00
_cell.angle_gamma   90.00
#
_symmetry.space_group_name_H-M   'P 1'
#
loop_
_entity.id
_entity.type
_entity.pdbx_description
1 polymer ?
#
loop_
_entity_poly.entity_id
_entity_poly.type
_entity_poly.pdbx_seq_one_letter_code
_entity_poly.pdbx_strand_id
1 'polypeptide(L)'
;MDLTREPDATAGEESLIILQSLLCVLREKNLLTRADLEELAHKVEMRASGKSEDGLPCCVESAHAASSAMQRLTRFLGQRYGGKHARHLS
;
A
#
# COMPACT_ATOMS: atom_id res chain seq x y z
N MET A 1 8.10 -20.22 29.93
CA MET A 1 7.26 -19.32 29.10
C MET A 1 8.13 -18.89 27.94
N ASP A 2 8.05 -19.63 26.85
CA ASP A 2 8.82 -19.38 25.63
C ASP A 2 7.98 -18.49 24.71
N LEU A 3 8.44 -17.26 24.47
CA LEU A 3 7.72 -16.25 23.69
C LEU A 3 8.50 -15.84 22.43
N THR A 4 9.33 -16.73 21.88
CA THR A 4 9.87 -16.57 20.51
C THR A 4 8.79 -16.97 19.51
N ARG A 5 7.77 -16.11 19.39
CA ARG A 5 6.87 -16.11 18.23
C ARG A 5 7.65 -15.49 17.09
N GLU A 6 8.24 -16.34 16.25
CA GLU A 6 8.75 -15.94 14.94
C GLU A 6 7.66 -15.13 14.22
N PRO A 7 7.99 -14.00 13.57
CA PRO A 7 7.02 -13.29 12.75
C PRO A 7 6.59 -14.25 11.64
N ASP A 8 5.36 -14.73 11.74
CA ASP A 8 4.72 -15.60 10.76
C ASP A 8 4.70 -14.87 9.40
N ALA A 9 5.72 -15.12 8.59
CA ALA A 9 5.93 -14.45 7.31
C ALA A 9 4.72 -14.65 6.37
N THR A 10 4.04 -15.78 6.53
CA THR A 10 2.79 -16.14 5.87
C THR A 10 1.65 -15.18 6.22
N ALA A 11 1.49 -14.81 7.50
CA ALA A 11 0.48 -13.81 7.89
C ALA A 11 0.74 -12.42 7.26
N GLY A 12 2.01 -12.09 7.01
CA GLY A 12 2.40 -10.87 6.28
C GLY A 12 1.97 -10.90 4.81
N GLU A 13 2.14 -12.04 4.14
CA GLU A 13 1.76 -12.23 2.73
C GLU A 13 0.23 -12.24 2.55
N GLU A 14 -0.51 -12.96 3.40
CA GLU A 14 -1.98 -12.99 3.37
C GLU A 14 -2.56 -11.58 3.57
N SER A 15 -2.00 -10.81 4.51
CA SER A 15 -2.40 -9.43 4.77
C SER A 15 -2.17 -8.52 3.55
N LEU A 16 -1.09 -8.72 2.79
CA LEU A 16 -0.80 -7.98 1.56
C LEU A 16 -1.77 -8.34 0.44
N ILE A 17 -2.15 -9.60 0.30
CA ILE A 17 -3.14 -10.07 -0.68
C ILE A 17 -4.51 -9.43 -0.39
N ILE A 18 -4.91 -9.39 0.88
CA ILE A 18 -6.16 -8.75 1.31
C ILE A 18 -6.13 -7.25 0.99
N LEU A 19 -5.05 -6.56 1.34
CA LEU A 19 -4.89 -5.13 1.06
C LEU A 19 -4.96 -4.83 -0.45
N GLN A 20 -4.24 -5.61 -1.27
CA GLN A 20 -4.27 -5.49 -2.73
C GLN A 20 -5.68 -5.70 -3.28
N SER A 21 -6.38 -6.74 -2.83
CA SER A 21 -7.74 -7.05 -3.27
C SER A 21 -8.72 -5.94 -2.90
N LEU A 22 -8.64 -5.41 -1.67
CA LEU A 22 -9.48 -4.30 -1.21
C LEU A 22 -9.22 -3.01 -2.02
N LEU A 23 -7.97 -2.66 -2.27
CA LEU A 23 -7.63 -1.47 -3.05
C LEU A 23 -8.16 -1.56 -4.49
N CYS A 24 -8.10 -2.74 -5.11
CA CYS A 24 -8.70 -2.98 -6.42
C CYS A 24 -10.23 -2.80 -6.41
N VAL A 25 -10.94 -3.39 -5.42
CA VAL A 25 -12.40 -3.28 -5.30
C VAL A 25 -12.84 -1.83 -5.06
N LEU A 26 -12.17 -1.13 -4.15
CA LEU A 26 -12.48 0.28 -3.84
C LEU A 26 -12.24 1.18 -5.06
N ARG A 27 -11.22 0.91 -5.86
CA ARG A 27 -10.95 1.65 -7.10
C ARG A 27 -12.00 1.37 -8.17
N GLU A 28 -12.41 0.12 -8.35
CA GLU A 28 -13.46 -0.27 -9.29
C GLU A 28 -14.80 0.41 -8.94
N LYS A 29 -15.10 0.55 -7.64
CA LYS A 29 -16.28 1.25 -7.13
C LYS A 29 -16.15 2.78 -7.14
N ASN A 30 -15.06 3.34 -7.67
CA ASN A 30 -14.72 4.77 -7.64
C ASN A 30 -14.72 5.40 -6.22
N LEU A 31 -14.56 4.59 -5.18
CA LEU A 31 -14.48 5.05 -3.78
C LEU A 31 -13.08 5.58 -3.44
N LEU A 32 -12.06 5.12 -4.16
CA LEU A 32 -10.71 5.67 -4.10
C LEU A 32 -10.38 6.41 -5.38
N THR A 33 -9.98 7.66 -5.23
CA THR A 33 -9.37 8.46 -6.28
C THR A 33 -7.89 8.09 -6.44
N ARG A 34 -7.26 8.64 -7.47
CA ARG A 34 -5.81 8.46 -7.66
C ARG A 34 -5.02 9.19 -6.57
N ALA A 35 -5.51 10.36 -6.15
CA ALA A 35 -4.90 11.14 -5.07
C ALA A 35 -4.91 10.37 -3.75
N ASP A 36 -5.99 9.66 -3.43
CA ASP A 36 -6.07 8.85 -2.19
C ASP A 36 -5.04 7.71 -2.17
N LEU A 37 -4.77 7.09 -3.32
CA LEU A 37 -3.74 6.05 -3.45
C LEU A 37 -2.32 6.62 -3.34
N GLU A 38 -2.09 7.80 -3.91
CA GLU A 38 -0.82 8.52 -3.81
C GLU A 38 -0.57 8.98 -2.36
N GLU A 39 -1.59 9.51 -1.68
CA GLU A 39 -1.53 9.88 -0.27
C GLU A 39 -1.29 8.66 0.64
N LEU A 40 -1.97 7.53 0.38
CA LEU A 40 -1.74 6.30 1.12
C LEU A 40 -0.31 5.79 0.93
N ALA A 41 0.22 5.80 -0.30
CA ALA A 41 1.60 5.41 -0.57
C ALA A 41 2.60 6.33 0.15
N HIS A 42 2.36 7.64 0.13
CA HIS A 42 3.20 8.62 0.83
C HIS A 42 3.19 8.41 2.35
N LYS A 43 2.03 8.14 2.95
CA LYS A 43 1.93 7.83 4.39
C LYS A 43 2.71 6.56 4.76
N VAL A 44 2.67 5.53 3.93
CA VAL A 44 3.45 4.29 4.15
C VAL A 44 4.94 4.55 4.01
N GLU A 45 5.36 5.36 3.05
CA GLU A 45 6.77 5.77 2.89
C GLU A 45 7.27 6.60 4.07
N MET A 46 6.47 7.53 4.59
CA MET A 46 6.81 8.34 5.77
C MET A 46 6.98 7.47 7.02
N ARG A 47 6.15 6.43 7.17
CA ARG A 47 6.28 5.43 8.23
C ARG A 47 7.54 4.57 8.05
N ALA A 48 7.82 4.11 6.82
CA ALA A 48 9.03 3.35 6.52
C ALA A 48 10.31 4.17 6.77
N SER A 49 10.26 5.47 6.51
CA SER A 49 11.38 6.39 6.73
C SER A 49 11.58 6.77 8.20
N GLY A 50 10.73 6.29 9.12
CA GLY A 50 10.77 6.65 10.54
C GLY A 50 10.41 8.11 10.83
N LYS A 51 9.80 8.82 9.87
CA LYS A 51 9.42 10.25 9.97
C LYS A 51 7.96 10.46 10.37
N SER A 52 7.25 9.40 10.75
CA SER A 52 5.84 9.47 11.13
C SER A 52 5.74 9.75 12.63
N GLU A 53 5.35 10.97 13.01
CA GLU A 53 5.25 11.37 14.42
C GLU A 53 4.13 10.63 15.20
N ASP A 54 3.05 10.22 14.52
CA ASP A 54 1.92 9.45 15.10
C ASP A 54 1.81 8.02 14.53
N GLY A 55 2.95 7.36 14.27
CA GLY A 55 2.97 6.00 13.75
C GLY A 55 2.64 4.95 14.83
N LEU A 56 1.75 4.00 14.52
CA LEU A 56 1.70 2.73 15.27
C LEU A 56 3.09 2.08 15.24
N PRO A 57 3.54 1.42 16.33
CA PRO A 57 4.84 0.75 16.36
C PRO A 57 4.89 -0.29 15.24
N CYS A 58 5.86 -0.14 14.36
CA CYS A 58 5.96 -0.90 13.12
C CYS A 58 7.39 -1.45 12.98
N CYS A 59 7.51 -2.71 12.56
CA CYS A 59 8.81 -3.25 12.16
C CYS A 59 9.31 -2.48 10.92
N VAL A 60 10.55 -2.00 10.97
CA VAL A 60 11.15 -1.15 9.91
C VAL A 60 11.24 -1.92 8.59
N GLU A 61 11.67 -3.18 8.62
CA GLU A 61 11.74 -4.03 7.41
C GLU A 61 10.36 -4.24 6.79
N SER A 62 9.35 -4.52 7.62
CA SER A 62 7.97 -4.67 7.16
C SER A 62 7.41 -3.35 6.58
N ALA A 63 7.78 -2.20 7.14
CA ALA A 63 7.39 -0.89 6.62
C ALA A 63 8.00 -0.64 5.23
N HIS A 64 9.28 -0.95 5.03
CA HIS A 64 9.93 -0.85 3.73
C HIS A 64 9.35 -1.80 2.68
N ALA A 65 9.05 -3.04 3.08
CA ALA A 65 8.39 -4.01 2.21
C ALA A 65 6.99 -3.53 1.80
N ALA A 66 6.22 -3.00 2.75
CA ALA A 66 4.91 -2.42 2.51
C ALA A 66 4.98 -1.18 1.60
N SER A 67 5.96 -0.30 1.79
CA SER A 67 6.18 0.88 0.93
C SER A 67 6.48 0.45 -0.52
N SER A 68 7.35 -0.54 -0.70
CA SER A 68 7.67 -1.11 -2.02
C SER A 68 6.44 -1.75 -2.67
N ALA A 69 5.62 -2.47 -1.90
CA ALA A 69 4.37 -3.05 -2.38
C ALA A 69 3.36 -1.96 -2.80
N MET A 70 3.19 -0.91 -2.00
CA MET A 70 2.32 0.22 -2.31
C MET A 70 2.74 0.97 -3.58
N GLN A 71 4.04 1.19 -3.80
CA GLN A 71 4.53 1.80 -5.05
C GLN A 71 4.17 0.96 -6.28
N ARG A 72 4.36 -0.37 -6.20
CA ARG A 72 3.96 -1.29 -7.29
C ARG A 72 2.46 -1.28 -7.53
N LEU A 73 1.66 -1.27 -6.46
CA LEU A 73 0.21 -1.22 -6.53
C LEU A 73 -0.29 0.08 -7.15
N THR A 74 0.20 1.24 -6.70
CA THR A 74 -0.19 2.55 -7.25
C THR A 74 0.16 2.64 -8.73
N ARG A 75 1.32 2.12 -9.15
CA ARG A 75 1.69 2.04 -10.57
C ARG A 75 0.74 1.14 -11.37
N PHE A 76 0.44 -0.06 -10.87
CA PHE A 76 -0.48 -0.99 -11.51
C PHE A 76 -1.89 -0.41 -11.64
N LEU A 77 -2.44 0.15 -10.55
CA LEU A 77 -3.76 0.77 -10.54
C LEU A 77 -3.81 2.01 -11.44
N GLY A 78 -2.74 2.80 -11.49
CA GLY A 78 -2.60 3.92 -12.41
C GLY A 78 -2.63 3.50 -13.88
N GLN A 79 -1.97 2.40 -14.24
CA GLN A 79 -2.02 1.85 -15.60
C GLN A 79 -3.39 1.23 -15.93
N ARG A 80 -3.94 0.43 -15.01
CA ARG A 80 -5.17 -0.36 -15.21
C ARG A 80 -6.45 0.48 -15.19
N TYR A 81 -6.49 1.53 -14.35
CA TYR A 81 -7.68 2.35 -14.09
C TYR A 81 -7.46 3.86 -14.35
N GLY A 82 -6.25 4.30 -14.71
CA GLY A 82 -5.92 5.72 -14.97
C GLY A 82 -6.06 6.15 -16.44
N GLY A 83 -6.39 5.23 -17.34
CA GLY A 83 -6.54 5.49 -18.79
C GLY A 83 -7.68 6.45 -19.20
N LYS A 84 -8.42 7.04 -18.25
CA LYS A 84 -9.45 8.04 -18.55
C LYS A 84 -8.90 9.45 -18.83
N HIS A 85 -7.65 9.74 -18.42
CA HIS A 85 -7.00 11.04 -18.72
C HIS A 85 -5.85 10.96 -19.74
N ALA A 86 -5.35 9.76 -20.07
CA ALA A 86 -4.31 9.60 -21.09
C ALA A 86 -4.83 9.71 -22.54
N ARG A 87 -6.15 9.85 -22.75
CA ARG A 87 -6.78 9.94 -24.08
C ARG A 87 -7.36 11.32 -24.43
N HIS A 88 -7.13 12.34 -23.60
CA HIS A 88 -7.59 13.71 -23.84
C HIS A 88 -6.47 14.76 -23.79
N LEU A 89 -5.26 14.37 -24.18
CA LEU A 89 -4.23 15.31 -24.63
C LEU A 89 -3.87 14.91 -26.06
N SER A 90 -4.66 15.47 -26.97
CA SER A 90 -4.39 15.66 -28.40
C SER A 90 -3.13 16.50 -28.62
#